data_AF-A0A353RGM2-F1
#
_entry.id   AF-A0A353RGM2-F1
#
_cell.length_a   1.000
_cell.length_b   1.000
_cell.length_c   1.000
_cell.angle_alpha   90.00
_cell.angle_beta   90.00
_cell.angle_gamma   90.00
#
_symmetry.space_group_name_H-M   'P 1'
#
loop_
_entity.id
_entity.type
_entity.pdbx_description
1 polymer ?
#
loop_
_entity_poly.entity_id
_entity_poly.type
_entity_poly.pdbx_seq_one_letter_code
_entity_poly.pdbx_strand_id
1 'polypeptide(L)'
;GKRVGTFGNAGCFSFQASKNLPIGEGGGILTDDTEYFDRLYSYHNFGYASGSVSGQISSISALILANKIRMAEYQAVIGLCQLEKLEEQHKIRNENGAYLN
;
A
#
# COMPACT_ATOMS: atom_id res chain seq x y z
N GLY A 1 19.66 -8.17 -6.34
CA GLY A 1 18.32 -8.60 -6.80
C GLY A 1 17.35 -7.43 -6.80
N LYS A 2 16.14 -7.60 -7.36
CA LYS A 2 15.04 -6.62 -7.25
C LYS A 2 14.19 -6.88 -6.00
N ARG A 3 13.58 -5.85 -5.41
CA ARG A 3 12.70 -5.99 -4.24
C ARG A 3 11.40 -6.71 -4.62
N VAL A 4 10.87 -7.54 -3.72
CA VAL A 4 9.56 -8.20 -3.93
C VAL A 4 8.46 -7.14 -4.04
N GLY A 5 7.50 -7.37 -4.93
CA GLY A 5 6.42 -6.42 -5.25
C GLY A 5 6.77 -5.44 -6.39
N THR A 6 7.98 -5.51 -6.94
CA THR A 6 8.40 -4.71 -8.12
C THR A 6 8.36 -5.50 -9.43
N PHE A 7 7.69 -6.64 -9.44
CA PHE A 7 7.54 -7.51 -10.61
C PHE A 7 6.10 -7.46 -11.10
N GLY A 8 5.90 -7.43 -12.42
CA GLY A 8 4.57 -7.31 -13.03
C GLY A 8 4.03 -5.89 -12.98
N ASN A 9 2.71 -5.73 -13.12
CA ASN A 9 2.06 -4.41 -13.17
C ASN A 9 1.92 -3.75 -11.78
N ALA A 10 1.80 -4.55 -10.71
CA ALA A 10 1.73 -4.05 -9.35
C ALA A 10 2.07 -5.12 -8.31
N GLY A 11 2.61 -4.68 -7.17
CA GLY A 11 2.78 -5.46 -5.96
C GLY A 11 1.72 -5.10 -4.92
N CYS A 12 1.04 -6.11 -4.36
CA CYS A 12 0.05 -5.92 -3.31
C CYS A 12 0.57 -6.44 -1.96
N PHE A 13 0.38 -5.64 -0.91
CA PHE A 13 0.81 -5.95 0.44
C PHE A 13 -0.39 -5.95 1.38
N SER A 14 -0.40 -6.92 2.29
CA SER A 14 -1.31 -6.95 3.43
C SER A 14 -0.56 -6.52 4.67
N PHE A 15 -1.18 -5.66 5.46
CA PHE A 15 -0.69 -5.17 6.75
C PHE A 15 -1.58 -5.62 7.91
N GLN A 16 -2.28 -6.74 7.72
CA GLN A 16 -3.08 -7.37 8.76
C GLN A 16 -2.19 -7.78 9.95
N ALA A 17 -2.77 -7.89 11.14
CA ALA A 17 -2.07 -8.11 12.41
C ALA A 17 -1.06 -9.27 12.45
N SER A 18 -1.24 -10.31 11.63
CA SER A 18 -0.31 -11.47 11.56
C SER A 18 0.83 -11.30 10.54
N LYS A 19 0.86 -10.20 9.78
CA LYS A 19 1.86 -9.96 8.74
C LYS A 19 3.16 -9.42 9.32
N ASN A 20 4.21 -9.48 8.51
CA ASN A 20 5.56 -9.04 8.91
C ASN A 20 5.64 -7.54 9.27
N LEU A 21 4.75 -6.74 8.69
CA LEU A 21 4.57 -5.31 8.99
C LEU A 21 3.09 -5.07 9.38
N PRO A 22 2.71 -5.35 10.63
CA PRO A 22 1.31 -5.30 11.05
C PRO A 22 0.88 -3.89 11.45
N ILE A 23 -0.29 -3.44 10.97
CA ILE A 23 -0.92 -2.16 11.36
C ILE A 23 -2.35 -2.34 11.92
N GLY A 24 -2.65 -3.54 12.41
CA GLY A 24 -4.01 -3.97 12.73
C GLY A 24 -4.70 -4.54 11.50
N GLU A 25 -5.28 -3.66 10.68
CA GLU A 25 -5.87 -4.00 9.38
C GLU A 25 -5.38 -3.02 8.31
N GLY A 26 -5.22 -3.49 7.08
CA GLY A 26 -4.86 -2.63 5.96
C GLY A 26 -4.08 -3.33 4.87
N GLY A 27 -3.73 -2.56 3.85
CA GLY A 27 -2.93 -3.02 2.73
C GLY A 27 -2.38 -1.85 1.92
N GLY A 28 -1.54 -2.18 0.95
CA GLY A 28 -0.93 -1.22 0.04
C GLY A 28 -0.71 -1.83 -1.32
N ILE A 29 -0.77 -1.00 -2.36
CA ILE A 29 -0.44 -1.38 -3.73
C ILE A 29 0.73 -0.49 -4.18
N LEU A 30 1.75 -1.12 -4.75
CA LEU A 30 2.90 -0.47 -5.38
C LEU A 30 2.82 -0.72 -6.89
N THR A 31 3.01 0.32 -7.69
CA THR A 31 3.14 0.23 -9.15
C THR A 31 4.08 1.34 -9.63
N ASP A 32 4.77 1.11 -10.75
CA ASP A 32 5.56 2.11 -11.47
C ASP A 32 4.78 2.74 -12.65
N ASP A 33 3.56 2.27 -12.90
CA ASP A 33 2.65 2.79 -13.93
C ASP A 33 1.77 3.90 -13.34
N THR A 34 1.98 5.13 -13.82
CA THR A 34 1.24 6.32 -13.37
C THR A 34 -0.24 6.29 -13.75
N GLU A 35 -0.59 5.75 -14.92
CA GLU A 35 -1.99 5.64 -15.33
C GLU A 35 -2.72 4.61 -14.45
N TYR A 36 -2.03 3.51 -14.15
CA TYR A 36 -2.59 2.50 -13.27
C TYR A 36 -2.74 3.01 -11.82
N PHE A 37 -1.76 3.77 -11.32
CA PHE A 37 -1.84 4.45 -10.03
C PHE A 37 -3.08 5.35 -9.92
N ASP A 38 -3.35 6.19 -10.92
CA ASP A 38 -4.50 7.10 -10.90
C ASP A 38 -5.83 6.35 -10.81
N ARG A 39 -5.95 5.21 -11.51
CA ARG A 39 -7.13 4.34 -11.46
C ARG A 39 -7.28 3.69 -10.08
N LEU A 40 -6.19 3.22 -9.49
CA LEU A 40 -6.20 2.62 -8.15
C LEU A 40 -6.57 3.65 -7.07
N TYR A 41 -6.01 4.85 -7.14
CA TYR A 41 -6.35 5.94 -6.22
C TYR A 41 -7.83 6.30 -6.34
N SER A 42 -8.32 6.43 -7.57
CA SER A 42 -9.72 6.72 -7.84
C SER A 42 -10.63 5.66 -7.22
N TYR A 43 -10.36 4.37 -7.45
CA TYR A 43 -11.14 3.29 -6.83
C TYR A 43 -11.10 3.28 -5.30
N HIS A 44 -9.95 3.64 -4.72
CA HIS A 44 -9.73 3.72 -3.27
C HIS A 44 -10.46 4.90 -2.60
N ASN A 45 -10.70 5.96 -3.37
CA ASN A 45 -11.21 7.24 -2.91
C ASN A 45 -12.50 7.67 -3.63
N PHE A 46 -13.56 6.86 -3.56
CA PHE A 46 -14.90 7.22 -4.07
C PHE A 46 -14.96 7.58 -5.57
N GLY A 47 -13.96 7.21 -6.36
CA GLY A 47 -13.89 7.51 -7.79
C GLY A 47 -13.27 8.87 -8.08
N TYR A 48 -12.74 9.58 -7.06
CA TYR A 48 -12.11 10.88 -7.24
C TYR A 48 -10.69 10.78 -7.77
N ALA A 49 -10.33 11.68 -8.69
CA ALA A 49 -8.97 11.75 -9.24
C ALA A 49 -7.92 12.10 -8.17
N SER A 50 -6.70 11.59 -8.31
CA SER A 50 -5.57 11.92 -7.41
C SER A 50 -4.84 13.22 -7.79
N GLY A 51 -5.18 13.80 -8.94
CA GLY A 51 -4.64 15.09 -9.40
C GLY A 51 -3.55 15.02 -10.48
N SER A 52 -3.09 13.84 -10.90
CA SER A 52 -2.08 13.70 -11.97
C SER A 52 -2.63 14.05 -13.36
N VAL A 53 -3.94 13.89 -13.57
CA VAL A 53 -4.67 14.43 -14.73
C VAL A 53 -5.16 15.84 -14.38
N SER A 54 -4.26 16.82 -14.48
CA SER A 54 -4.56 18.24 -14.41
C SER A 54 -5.33 18.68 -15.66
N GLY A 55 -6.60 18.29 -15.74
CA GLY A 55 -7.46 18.57 -16.88
C GLY A 55 -8.92 18.44 -16.48
N GLN A 56 -9.42 19.46 -15.78
CA GLN A 56 -10.86 19.71 -15.61
C GLN A 56 -11.70 18.54 -15.12
N ILE A 57 -11.47 18.07 -13.88
CA ILE A 57 -12.51 17.34 -13.16
C ILE A 57 -12.79 18.15 -11.91
N SER A 58 -13.88 18.92 -12.00
CA SER A 58 -14.54 19.52 -10.85
C SER A 58 -14.53 18.50 -9.70
N SER A 59 -14.14 18.94 -8.50
CA SER A 59 -14.08 18.20 -7.24
C SER A 59 -15.40 17.54 -6.79
N ILE A 60 -16.36 17.43 -7.70
CA ILE A 60 -17.77 17.09 -7.51
C ILE A 60 -18.16 15.82 -8.31
N SER A 61 -17.34 15.32 -9.25
CA SER A 61 -17.69 14.14 -10.06
C SER A 61 -16.74 12.95 -9.86
N ALA A 62 -17.30 11.82 -9.44
CA ALA A 62 -16.61 10.54 -9.43
C ALA A 62 -16.42 10.04 -10.87
N LEU A 63 -15.20 9.67 -11.25
CA LEU A 63 -14.85 9.17 -12.58
C LEU A 63 -15.39 7.75 -12.84
N ILE A 64 -15.46 6.95 -11.78
CA ILE A 64 -15.85 5.54 -11.81
C ILE A 64 -16.67 5.19 -10.57
N LEU A 65 -17.46 4.11 -10.66
CA LEU A 65 -18.03 3.48 -9.47
C LEU A 65 -16.90 2.88 -8.62
N ALA A 66 -16.83 3.25 -7.35
CA ALA A 66 -15.68 3.02 -6.51
C ALA A 66 -16.06 2.88 -5.03
N ASN A 67 -15.06 2.57 -4.19
CA ASN A 67 -15.23 2.30 -2.77
C ASN A 67 -14.57 3.35 -1.88
N LYS A 68 -14.88 3.28 -0.58
CA LYS A 68 -14.17 4.00 0.47
C LYS A 68 -13.27 3.03 1.23
N ILE A 69 -12.03 2.90 0.79
CA ILE A 69 -11.05 1.99 1.39
C ILE A 69 -9.76 2.72 1.79
N ARG A 70 -9.90 4.03 2.08
CA ARG A 70 -8.82 4.86 2.61
C ARG A 70 -8.30 4.35 3.94
N MET A 71 -6.97 4.29 4.06
CA MET A 71 -6.29 4.05 5.33
C MET A 71 -6.54 5.23 6.25
N ALA A 72 -6.82 4.96 7.52
CA ALA A 72 -6.94 6.00 8.53
C ALA A 72 -5.56 6.46 9.03
N GLU A 73 -5.45 7.72 9.42
CA GLU A 73 -4.19 8.33 9.89
C GLU A 73 -3.51 7.55 11.02
N TYR A 74 -4.28 7.00 11.97
CA TYR A 74 -3.71 6.21 13.07
C TYR A 74 -3.06 4.90 12.56
N GLN A 75 -3.62 4.26 11.53
CA GLN A 75 -3.02 3.07 10.91
C GLN A 75 -1.73 3.43 10.18
N ALA A 76 -1.72 4.60 9.50
CA ALA A 76 -0.54 5.11 8.82
C ALA A 76 0.60 5.41 9.82
N VAL A 77 0.31 6.05 10.95
CA VAL A 77 1.30 6.33 12.01
C VAL A 77 1.86 5.03 12.61
N ILE A 78 1.01 4.04 12.91
CA ILE A 78 1.48 2.72 13.36
C ILE A 78 2.40 2.09 12.31
N GLY A 79 2.01 2.15 11.03
CA GLY A 79 2.82 1.65 9.92
C GLY A 79 4.19 2.32 9.82
N LEU A 80 4.25 3.65 9.96
CA LEU A 80 5.52 4.39 9.97
C LEU A 80 6.43 3.93 11.12
N CYS A 81 5.90 3.78 12.33
CA CYS A 81 6.67 3.25 13.47
C CYS A 81 7.13 1.80 13.29
N GLN A 82 6.35 0.97 12.56
CA GLN A 82 6.75 -0.41 12.25
C GLN A 82 7.84 -0.46 11.17
N LEU A 83 7.82 0.46 10.20
CA LEU A 83 8.83 0.54 9.14
C LEU A 83 10.23 0.80 9.70
N GLU A 84 10.35 1.62 10.74
CA GLU A 84 11.63 1.89 11.43
C GLU A 84 12.29 0.60 11.98
N LYS A 85 11.48 -0.41 12.32
CA LYS A 85 11.94 -1.67 12.93
C LYS A 85 11.98 -2.83 11.95
N LEU A 86 11.51 -2.62 10.71
CA LEU A 86 11.26 -3.69 9.76
C LEU A 86 12.52 -4.48 9.41
N GLU A 87 13.64 -3.80 9.14
CA GLU A 87 14.91 -4.44 8.75
C GLU A 87 15.48 -5.29 9.89
N GLU A 88 15.47 -4.77 11.12
CA GLU A 88 15.91 -5.49 12.31
C GLU A 88 15.05 -6.75 12.53
N GLN A 89 13.72 -6.61 12.51
CA GLN A 89 12.84 -7.77 12.68
C GLN A 89 12.95 -8.77 11.52
N HIS A 90 13.19 -8.32 10.29
CA HIS A 90 13.42 -9.19 9.14
C HIS A 90 14.67 -10.05 9.34
N LYS A 91 15.76 -9.44 9.82
CA LYS A 91 17.00 -10.15 10.14
C LYS A 91 16.76 -11.24 11.19
N ILE A 92 16.10 -10.91 12.31
CA ILE A 92 15.78 -11.87 13.38
C ILE A 92 14.94 -13.04 12.83
N ARG A 93 13.92 -12.75 12.01
CA ARG A 93 13.07 -13.79 11.40
C ARG A 93 13.88 -14.74 10.51
N ASN A 94 14.81 -14.21 9.72
CA ASN A 94 15.66 -15.04 8.85
C ASN A 94 16.65 -15.89 9.66
N GLU A 95 17.26 -15.33 10.71
CA GLU A 95 18.17 -16.06 11.61
C GLU A 95 17.45 -17.22 12.30
N ASN A 96 16.24 -16.96 12.83
CA ASN A 96 15.40 -18.01 13.42
C ASN A 96 15.00 -19.08 12.38
N GLY A 97 14.67 -18.66 11.15
CA GLY A 97 14.38 -19.58 10.06
C GLY A 97 15.57 -20.47 9.69
N ALA A 98 16.78 -19.92 9.69
CA ALA A 98 18.00 -20.70 9.44
C ALA A 98 18.34 -21.66 10.57
N TYR A 99 18.06 -21.29 11.84
CA TYR A 99 18.28 -22.15 13.00
C TYR A 99 17.35 -23.38 13.05
N LEU A 100 16.11 -23.24 12.55
CA LEU A 100 15.10 -24.30 12.57
C LEU A 100 15.16 -25.25 11.37
N ASN A 101 15.95 -24.92 10.33
CA ASN A 101 16.19 -25.78 9.17
C ASN A 101 17.41 -26.67 9.38
#